data_AF-A0A1Q7V4R1-F1
#
_entry.id   AF-A0A1Q7V4R1-F1
#
_cell.length_a   1.000
_cell.length_b   1.000
_cell.length_c   1.000
_cell.angle_alpha   90.00
_cell.angle_beta   90.00
_cell.angle_gamma   90.00
#
_symmetry.space_group_name_H-M   'P 1'
#
loop_
_entity.id
_entity.type
_entity.pdbx_description
1 polymer ?
#
loop_
_entity_poly.entity_id
_entity_poly.type
_entity_poly.pdbx_seq_one_letter_code
_entity_poly.pdbx_strand_id
1 'polypeptide(L)'
;MSTPKTSTTDLNAFAWTYAQQSGDLEQDGRSVATGYSGANQGKNNPALQNVPNVGPIPCGRWTITGPPVDTQDHGPYVLRLEPAAETQTHARAGFLIHGDSKASPGTASHG
;
A
#
# COMPACT_ATOMS: atom_id res chain seq x y z
N MET A 1 -9.82 -31.27 -28.37
CA MET A 1 -9.64 -31.28 -26.92
C MET A 1 -8.54 -30.30 -26.59
N SER A 2 -8.88 -29.13 -26.04
CA SER A 2 -7.93 -28.06 -25.77
C SER A 2 -7.11 -28.42 -24.53
N THR A 3 -5.78 -28.38 -24.67
CA THR A 3 -4.81 -28.54 -23.59
C THR A 3 -5.05 -27.49 -22.50
N PRO A 4 -4.98 -27.85 -21.21
CA PRO A 4 -5.08 -26.87 -20.15
C PRO A 4 -3.84 -25.98 -20.19
N LYS A 5 -4.04 -24.67 -20.34
CA LYS A 5 -3.00 -23.68 -20.02
C LYS A 5 -2.83 -23.72 -18.51
N THR A 6 -1.81 -24.43 -18.04
CA THR A 6 -1.28 -24.25 -16.69
C THR A 6 -0.88 -22.78 -16.59
N SER A 7 -1.68 -22.01 -15.87
CA SER A 7 -1.33 -20.65 -15.49
C SER A 7 -0.22 -20.80 -14.46
N THR A 8 1.03 -20.76 -14.91
CA THR A 8 2.19 -20.55 -14.06
C THR A 8 2.05 -19.14 -13.50
N THR A 9 1.26 -18.98 -12.45
CA THR A 9 1.52 -17.93 -11.47
C THR A 9 2.98 -18.11 -11.09
N ASP A 10 3.82 -17.22 -11.57
CA ASP A 10 5.25 -17.28 -11.35
C ASP A 10 5.50 -17.21 -9.84
N LEU A 11 5.79 -18.37 -9.23
CA LEU A 11 6.09 -18.49 -7.80
C LEU A 11 7.43 -17.81 -7.45
N ASN A 12 8.14 -17.26 -8.45
CA ASN A 12 9.36 -16.47 -8.29
C ASN A 12 9.12 -14.96 -8.47
N ALA A 13 7.87 -14.49 -8.60
CA ALA A 13 7.59 -13.06 -8.57
C ALA A 13 7.88 -12.52 -7.16
N PHE A 14 8.99 -11.78 -7.03
CA PHE A 14 9.44 -11.09 -5.81
C PHE A 14 8.26 -10.48 -5.04
N ALA A 15 7.87 -11.12 -3.94
CA ALA A 15 6.65 -10.78 -3.23
C ALA A 15 6.94 -9.66 -2.24
N TRP A 16 6.40 -8.48 -2.52
CA TRP A 16 6.37 -7.37 -1.56
C TRP A 16 5.19 -7.53 -0.62
N THR A 17 5.46 -7.54 0.69
CA THR A 17 4.42 -7.59 1.73
C THR A 17 4.57 -6.38 2.64
N TYR A 18 3.49 -5.62 2.80
CA TYR A 18 3.41 -4.54 3.78
C TYR A 18 2.48 -4.95 4.92
N ALA A 19 3.01 -5.05 6.13
CA ALA A 19 2.25 -5.38 7.33
C ALA A 19 1.68 -4.12 7.95
N GLN A 20 0.40 -3.78 7.65
CA GLN A 20 -0.21 -2.51 8.07
C GLN A 20 -0.17 -2.23 9.58
N GLN A 21 -0.10 -3.26 10.44
CA GLN A 21 -0.08 -3.08 11.89
C GLN A 21 1.30 -2.68 12.43
N SER A 22 2.38 -3.22 11.86
CA SER A 22 3.75 -2.90 12.27
C SER A 22 4.38 -1.82 11.41
N GLY A 23 3.90 -1.66 10.19
CA GLY A 23 4.55 -0.87 9.16
C GLY A 23 5.71 -1.58 8.47
N ASP A 24 5.93 -2.87 8.76
CA ASP A 24 7.05 -3.62 8.18
C ASP A 24 6.83 -3.84 6.69
N LEU A 25 7.86 -3.60 5.90
CA LEU A 25 7.90 -3.86 4.47
C LEU A 25 8.90 -4.96 4.22
N GLU A 26 8.41 -6.08 3.71
CA GLU A 26 9.19 -7.26 3.40
C GLU A 26 9.29 -7.46 1.89
N GLN A 27 10.45 -7.96 1.46
CA GLN A 27 10.63 -8.56 0.15
C GLN A 27 11.01 -10.03 0.35
N ASP A 28 10.17 -10.93 -0.16
CA ASP A 28 10.35 -12.39 -0.03
C ASP A 28 10.53 -12.86 1.42
N GLY A 29 9.73 -12.29 2.34
CA GLY A 29 9.74 -12.61 3.77
C GLY A 29 10.93 -12.04 4.55
N ARG A 30 11.72 -11.14 3.95
CA ARG A 30 12.80 -10.42 4.63
C ARG A 30 12.41 -8.96 4.78
N SER A 31 12.40 -8.46 6.01
CA SER A 31 12.22 -7.03 6.28
C SER A 31 13.30 -6.20 5.58
N VAL A 32 12.86 -5.17 4.86
CA VAL A 32 13.75 -4.23 4.16
C VAL A 32 13.56 -2.78 4.60
N ALA A 33 12.39 -2.44 5.15
CA ALA A 33 12.10 -1.10 5.64
C ALA A 33 10.92 -1.12 6.62
N THR A 34 10.74 -0.02 7.34
CA THR A 34 9.52 0.25 8.12
C THR A 34 8.92 1.57 7.68
N GLY A 35 7.60 1.58 7.49
CA GLY A 35 6.80 2.75 7.15
C GLY A 35 5.57 2.86 8.05
N TYR A 36 4.56 3.59 7.59
CA TYR A 36 3.28 3.70 8.29
C TYR A 36 2.15 4.01 7.30
N SER A 37 0.92 3.70 7.69
CA SER A 37 -0.28 4.00 6.92
C SER A 37 -1.40 4.42 7.86
N GLY A 38 -2.22 5.38 7.44
CA GLY A 38 -3.25 5.96 8.29
C GLY A 38 -2.77 7.17 9.10
N ALA A 39 -3.75 7.90 9.63
CA ALA A 39 -3.57 9.15 10.34
C ALA A 39 -4.12 9.06 11.76
N ASN A 40 -3.53 9.80 12.69
CA ASN A 40 -4.02 9.89 14.08
C ASN A 40 -4.27 8.50 14.68
N GLN A 41 -5.50 8.23 15.12
CA GLN A 41 -5.92 6.96 15.72
C GLN A 41 -5.90 5.78 14.74
N GLY A 42 -5.94 6.07 13.44
CA GLY A 42 -5.87 5.09 12.36
C GLY A 42 -4.46 4.72 11.95
N LYS A 43 -3.42 5.43 12.40
CA LYS A 43 -2.04 5.08 12.06
C LYS A 43 -1.75 3.65 12.52
N ASN A 44 -1.39 2.80 11.57
CA ASN A 44 -1.09 1.38 11.74
C ASN A 44 -2.17 0.60 12.52
N ASN A 45 -3.43 1.02 12.40
CA ASN A 45 -4.55 0.42 13.10
C ASN A 45 -5.50 -0.32 12.12
N PRO A 46 -5.32 -1.65 11.95
CA PRO A 46 -6.17 -2.48 11.11
C PRO A 46 -7.68 -2.35 11.34
N ALA A 47 -8.08 -2.10 12.58
CA ALA A 47 -9.49 -2.01 12.96
C ALA A 47 -10.19 -0.79 12.35
N LEU A 48 -9.42 0.20 11.91
CA LEU A 48 -9.94 1.43 11.30
C LEU A 48 -9.73 1.48 9.79
N GLN A 49 -9.28 0.40 9.13
CA GLN A 49 -9.01 0.39 7.67
C GLN A 49 -10.23 0.72 6.80
N ASN A 50 -11.43 0.65 7.35
CA ASN A 50 -12.67 1.05 6.67
C ASN A 50 -13.04 2.53 6.89
N VAL A 51 -12.33 3.26 7.74
CA VAL A 51 -12.64 4.66 8.08
C VAL A 51 -11.95 5.60 7.08
N PRO A 52 -12.70 6.36 6.26
CA PRO A 52 -12.13 7.27 5.27
C PRO A 52 -11.29 8.38 5.92
N ASN A 53 -10.16 8.73 5.30
CA ASN A 53 -9.24 9.78 5.75
C ASN A 53 -8.70 9.61 7.18
N VAL A 54 -8.65 8.35 7.67
CA VAL A 54 -8.15 8.02 9.01
C VAL A 54 -7.41 6.69 8.96
N GLY A 55 -8.07 5.63 8.49
CA GLY A 55 -7.56 4.27 8.52
C GLY A 55 -6.35 4.05 7.62
N PRO A 56 -5.55 3.01 7.88
CA PRO A 56 -4.52 2.58 6.95
C PRO A 56 -5.14 2.12 5.62
N ILE A 57 -4.29 1.92 4.62
CA ILE A 57 -4.66 1.23 3.38
C ILE A 57 -5.31 -0.13 3.71
N PRO A 58 -6.45 -0.49 3.09
CA PRO A 58 -7.09 -1.77 3.32
C PRO A 58 -6.20 -2.97 2.97
N CYS A 59 -6.31 -4.04 3.75
CA CYS A 59 -5.61 -5.29 3.46
C CYS A 59 -6.11 -5.89 2.14
N GLY A 60 -5.16 -6.26 1.28
CA GLY A 60 -5.45 -6.91 0.01
C GLY A 60 -4.26 -6.85 -0.93
N ARG A 61 -4.51 -7.21 -2.19
CA ARG A 61 -3.51 -7.10 -3.25
C ARG A 61 -3.63 -5.73 -3.91
N TRP A 62 -2.47 -5.14 -4.16
CA TRP A 62 -2.33 -3.81 -4.74
C TRP A 62 -1.26 -3.85 -5.83
N THR A 63 -1.43 -3.03 -6.86
CA THR A 63 -0.49 -2.89 -7.96
C THR A 63 0.01 -1.45 -8.01
N ILE A 64 1.34 -1.26 -8.09
CA ILE A 64 1.90 0.05 -8.42
C ILE A 64 1.67 0.31 -9.91
N THR A 65 1.01 1.41 -10.24
CA THR A 65 0.64 1.74 -11.62
C THR A 65 1.34 2.99 -12.11
N GLY A 66 1.89 2.90 -13.33
CA GLY A 66 2.55 4.00 -14.01
C GLY A 66 3.92 4.36 -13.43
N PRO A 67 4.57 5.40 -13.98
CA PRO A 67 5.80 5.93 -13.41
C PRO A 67 5.51 6.69 -12.09
N PRO A 68 6.52 6.87 -11.23
CA PRO A 68 6.44 7.81 -10.12
C PRO A 68 6.07 9.22 -10.62
N VAL A 69 5.30 9.95 -9.82
CA VAL A 69 4.90 11.33 -10.14
C VAL A 69 5.34 12.30 -9.04
N ASP A 70 5.62 13.54 -9.43
CA ASP A 70 5.83 14.66 -8.53
C ASP A 70 4.48 15.31 -8.21
N THR A 71 4.21 15.56 -6.93
CA THR A 71 2.98 16.20 -6.48
C THR A 71 3.29 17.28 -5.46
N GLN A 72 2.47 18.33 -5.45
CA GLN A 72 2.59 19.43 -4.49
C GLN A 72 2.50 18.94 -3.02
N ASP A 73 1.64 17.95 -2.76
CA ASP A 73 1.29 17.54 -1.40
C ASP A 73 2.20 16.43 -0.84
N HIS A 74 2.75 15.56 -1.71
CA HIS A 74 3.50 14.36 -1.29
C HIS A 74 4.95 14.33 -1.81
N GLY A 75 5.34 15.35 -2.58
CA GLY A 75 6.70 15.52 -3.09
C GLY A 75 7.01 14.74 -4.37
N PRO A 76 8.31 14.60 -4.71
CA PRO A 76 8.76 14.27 -6.06
C PRO A 76 8.65 12.80 -6.46
N TYR A 77 8.29 11.91 -5.53
CA TYR A 77 8.28 10.48 -5.76
C TYR A 77 7.06 9.81 -5.12
N VAL A 78 5.97 9.80 -5.88
CA VAL A 78 4.69 9.23 -5.48
C VAL A 78 4.33 8.08 -6.40
N LEU A 79 4.04 6.92 -5.83
CA LEU A 79 3.58 5.73 -6.54
C LEU A 79 2.08 5.57 -6.31
N ARG A 80 1.32 5.42 -7.39
CA ARG A 80 -0.13 5.20 -7.32
C ARG A 80 -0.43 3.71 -7.16
N LEU A 81 -1.41 3.39 -6.33
CA LEU A 81 -1.85 2.03 -6.09
C LEU A 81 -3.25 1.80 -6.66
N GLU A 82 -3.40 0.71 -7.42
CA GLU A 82 -4.70 0.17 -7.81
C GLU A 82 -4.99 -1.14 -7.08
N PRO A 83 -6.20 -1.30 -6.52
CA PRO A 83 -6.59 -2.53 -5.85
C PRO A 83 -6.82 -3.64 -6.89
N ALA A 84 -6.48 -4.87 -6.53
CA ALA A 84 -7.01 -6.04 -7.22
C ALA A 84 -8.55 -6.11 -7.04
N ALA A 85 -9.24 -6.81 -7.94
CA ALA A 85 -10.70 -6.87 -7.95
C ALA A 85 -11.30 -7.43 -6.65
N GLU A 86 -10.57 -8.31 -5.97
CA GLU A 86 -10.93 -8.94 -4.70
C GLU A 86 -10.62 -8.08 -3.47
N THR A 87 -9.84 -7.00 -3.61
CA THR A 87 -9.46 -6.13 -2.50
C THR A 87 -10.63 -5.23 -2.11
N GLN A 88 -11.17 -5.43 -0.89
CA GLN A 88 -12.24 -4.60 -0.35
C GLN A 88 -11.70 -3.23 0.06
N THR A 89 -12.02 -2.19 -0.72
CA THR A 89 -11.52 -0.84 -0.45
C THR A 89 -12.41 -0.03 0.49
N HIS A 90 -13.58 -0.54 0.88
CA HIS A 90 -14.55 0.19 1.70
C HIS A 90 -14.99 1.52 1.07
N ALA A 91 -15.17 1.54 -0.26
CA ALA A 91 -15.47 2.73 -1.06
C ALA A 91 -14.42 3.86 -0.95
N ARG A 92 -13.20 3.54 -0.51
CA ARG A 92 -12.04 4.44 -0.51
C ARG A 92 -11.22 4.23 -1.79
N ALA A 93 -10.50 5.26 -2.21
CA ALA A 93 -9.66 5.26 -3.40
C ALA A 93 -8.53 6.28 -3.25
N GLY A 94 -7.64 6.35 -4.25
CA GLY A 94 -6.55 7.32 -4.25
C GLY A 94 -5.38 6.96 -3.34
N PHE A 95 -5.18 5.66 -3.08
CA PHE A 95 -4.07 5.17 -2.25
C PHE A 95 -2.73 5.35 -2.96
N LEU A 96 -1.72 5.76 -2.18
CA LEU A 96 -0.39 6.12 -2.65
C LEU A 96 0.68 5.47 -1.76
N ILE A 97 1.86 5.25 -2.34
CA ILE A 97 3.12 5.15 -1.58
C ILE A 97 3.87 6.46 -1.84
N HIS A 98 4.26 7.16 -0.77
CA HIS A 98 4.99 8.42 -0.87
C HIS A 98 5.96 8.59 0.31
N GLY A 99 6.84 9.59 0.19
CA GLY A 99 7.79 9.92 1.25
C GLY A 99 7.14 10.55 2.47
N ASP A 100 7.87 10.55 3.59
CA ASP A 100 7.44 11.19 4.83
C ASP A 100 7.64 12.71 4.81
N SER A 101 6.94 13.42 5.69
CA SER A 101 7.07 14.86 5.86
C SER A 101 8.40 15.20 6.53
N LYS A 102 9.17 16.09 5.89
CA LYS A 102 10.38 16.66 6.50
C LYS A 102 10.07 17.60 7.66
N ALA A 103 8.94 18.29 7.60
CA ALA A 103 8.54 19.30 8.58
C ALA A 103 7.87 18.68 9.82
N SER A 104 7.18 17.55 9.65
CA SER A 104 6.53 16.82 10.74
C SER A 104 6.58 15.31 10.49
N PRO A 105 7.73 14.68 10.74
CA PRO A 105 7.93 13.25 10.49
C PRO A 105 6.86 12.37 11.15
N GLY A 106 6.43 11.35 10.43
CA GLY A 106 5.38 10.43 10.84
C GLY A 106 3.96 10.95 10.60
N THR A 107 3.73 12.14 10.06
CA THR A 107 2.37 12.70 9.96
C THR A 107 1.88 12.96 8.53
N ALA A 108 2.60 12.46 7.52
CA ALA A 108 2.30 12.75 6.12
C ALA A 108 1.09 11.97 5.57
N SER A 109 0.75 10.82 6.16
CA SER A 109 -0.43 10.06 5.74
C SER A 109 -1.71 10.69 6.27
N HIS A 110 -2.72 10.78 5.41
CA HIS A 110 -4.07 11.20 5.75
C HIS A 110 -5.08 10.04 5.71
N GLY A 111 -4.61 8.80 5.61
CA GLY A 111 -5.46 7.61 5.51
C GLY A 111 -5.88 7.24 4.11
#